data_AF-A0A1H3FL94-F1
#
_entry.id   AF-A0A1H3FL94-F1
#
_cell.length_a   1.000
_cell.length_b   1.000
_cell.length_c   1.000
_cell.angle_alpha   90.00
_cell.angle_beta   90.00
_cell.angle_gamma   90.00
#
_symmetry.space_group_name_H-M   'P 1'
#
loop_
_entity.id
_entity.type
_entity.pdbx_description
1 polymer ?
#
loop_
_entity_poly.entity_id
_entity_poly.type
_entity_poly.pdbx_seq_one_letter_code
_entity_poly.pdbx_strand_id
1 'polypeptide(L)'
;MTSDKLSLVHSSGQSDVALPQKSLKKRFAPLGGRGRDLGYERGARGRVHGRLTICQMDAAFAINWRAYLLHRHGTPQAIKAHFGVTYQCALNWLACVSRPVGPKVAYAAHTDPEGFAQFMGRTL
;
A
#
# COMPACT_ATOMS: atom_id res chain seq x y z
N MET A 1 -44.66 -44.77 -45.66
CA MET A 1 -44.75 -43.76 -44.58
C MET A 1 -43.79 -42.65 -44.94
N THR A 2 -44.35 -41.52 -45.30
CA THR A 2 -43.67 -40.29 -45.72
C THR A 2 -42.99 -39.66 -44.51
N SER A 3 -41.74 -39.23 -44.67
CA SER A 3 -41.08 -38.40 -43.65
C SER A 3 -40.55 -37.16 -44.34
N ASP A 4 -41.07 -36.04 -43.84
CA ASP A 4 -41.08 -34.73 -44.44
C ASP A 4 -39.69 -34.08 -44.51
N LYS A 5 -39.44 -33.45 -45.66
CA LYS A 5 -38.38 -32.46 -45.84
C LYS A 5 -38.76 -31.20 -45.07
N LEU A 6 -38.08 -30.94 -43.96
CA LEU A 6 -38.08 -29.61 -43.33
C LEU A 6 -36.80 -28.87 -43.74
N SER A 7 -36.96 -27.99 -44.72
CA SER A 7 -35.99 -26.95 -45.06
C SER A 7 -36.02 -25.87 -43.99
N LEU A 8 -34.93 -25.69 -43.24
CA LEU A 8 -34.78 -24.57 -42.31
C LEU A 8 -33.79 -23.54 -42.89
N VAL A 9 -34.40 -22.52 -43.50
CA VAL A 9 -34.10 -21.08 -43.44
C VAL A 9 -32.62 -20.67 -43.26
N HIS A 10 -32.09 -20.05 -44.32
CA HIS A 10 -30.93 -19.16 -44.26
C HIS A 10 -31.21 -17.99 -43.31
N SER A 11 -30.35 -17.80 -42.31
CA SER A 11 -30.23 -16.52 -41.60
C SER A 11 -28.86 -15.95 -41.86
N SER A 12 -28.85 -14.94 -42.72
CA SER A 12 -27.77 -14.02 -42.99
C SER A 12 -27.55 -13.10 -41.78
N GLY A 13 -26.28 -12.82 -41.49
CA GLY A 13 -25.88 -11.59 -40.81
C GLY A 13 -25.40 -11.77 -39.37
N GLN A 14 -24.13 -12.11 -39.23
CA GLN A 14 -23.30 -11.37 -38.28
C GLN A 14 -21.87 -11.35 -38.79
N SER A 15 -21.52 -10.24 -39.43
CA SER A 15 -20.14 -9.86 -39.66
C SER A 15 -19.45 -9.72 -38.31
N ASP A 16 -18.52 -10.62 -38.01
CA ASP A 16 -17.54 -10.42 -36.96
C ASP A 16 -16.71 -9.18 -37.31
N VAL A 17 -17.14 -8.03 -36.80
CA VAL A 17 -16.29 -6.84 -36.75
C VAL A 17 -15.24 -7.16 -35.69
N ALA A 18 -14.13 -7.75 -36.14
CA ALA A 18 -12.92 -7.90 -35.37
C ALA A 18 -12.43 -6.50 -34.98
N LEU A 19 -12.85 -6.04 -33.80
CA LEU A 19 -12.31 -4.83 -33.20
C LEU A 19 -10.81 -5.06 -33.01
N PRO A 20 -9.92 -4.15 -33.45
CA PRO A 20 -8.50 -4.30 -33.21
C PRO A 20 -8.28 -4.23 -31.70
N GLN A 21 -7.99 -5.38 -31.11
CA GLN A 21 -7.62 -5.51 -29.71
C GLN A 21 -6.32 -4.74 -29.52
N LYS A 22 -6.43 -3.47 -29.11
CA LYS A 22 -5.29 -2.63 -28.76
C LYS A 22 -4.63 -3.28 -27.55
N SER A 23 -3.63 -4.10 -27.83
CA SER A 23 -2.63 -4.54 -26.87
C SER A 23 -1.99 -3.27 -26.29
N LEU A 24 -2.54 -2.79 -25.17
CA LEU A 24 -1.83 -1.87 -24.31
C LEU A 24 -0.58 -2.62 -23.88
N LYS A 25 0.56 -2.24 -24.46
CA LYS A 25 1.86 -2.72 -24.01
C LYS A 25 1.88 -2.48 -22.51
N LYS A 26 1.76 -3.55 -21.72
CA LYS A 26 2.07 -3.54 -20.28
C LYS A 26 3.56 -3.25 -20.18
N ARG A 27 3.91 -1.96 -20.27
CA ARG A 27 5.17 -1.47 -19.74
C ARG A 27 5.01 -1.66 -18.24
N PHE A 28 5.48 -2.81 -17.74
CA PHE A 28 5.86 -2.90 -16.34
C PHE A 28 6.76 -1.69 -16.09
N ALA A 29 6.29 -0.77 -15.25
CA ALA A 29 7.20 0.23 -14.72
C ALA A 29 8.37 -0.55 -14.09
N PRO A 30 9.63 -0.19 -14.37
CA PRO A 30 10.75 -0.80 -13.67
C PRO A 30 10.47 -0.74 -12.16
N LEU A 31 10.83 -1.80 -11.44
CA LEU A 31 10.75 -1.90 -9.98
C LEU A 31 11.50 -0.69 -9.37
N GLY A 32 10.76 0.39 -9.16
CA GLY A 32 11.31 1.74 -9.00
C GLY A 32 10.21 2.76 -9.23
N GLY A 33 9.10 2.60 -8.50
CA GLY A 33 7.96 3.48 -8.59
C GLY A 33 8.34 4.90 -8.19
N ARG A 34 8.17 5.86 -9.12
CA ARG A 34 8.27 7.31 -8.90
C ARG A 34 7.65 7.69 -7.55
N GLY A 35 8.48 8.11 -6.60
CA GLY A 35 8.05 8.86 -5.42
C GLY A 35 8.20 8.16 -4.07
N ARG A 36 8.64 6.90 -4.00
CA ARG A 36 8.84 6.22 -2.69
C ARG A 36 10.17 6.55 -2.02
N ASP A 37 11.16 6.98 -2.80
CA ASP A 37 12.55 6.99 -2.31
C ASP A 37 12.98 8.33 -1.70
N LEU A 38 12.11 9.36 -1.73
CA LEU A 38 12.36 10.71 -1.20
C LEU A 38 11.13 11.34 -0.47
N GLY A 39 10.09 10.54 -0.20
CA GLY A 39 8.70 11.03 -0.14
C GLY A 39 8.16 11.57 1.18
N TYR A 40 8.75 11.25 2.34
CA TYR A 40 8.10 11.59 3.62
C TYR A 40 8.53 12.94 4.19
N GLU A 41 9.81 13.30 4.12
CA GLU A 41 10.27 14.64 4.55
C GLU A 41 9.76 15.77 3.64
N ARG A 42 9.59 15.51 2.35
CA ARG A 42 9.08 16.51 1.40
C ARG A 42 7.55 16.67 1.48
N GLY A 43 6.81 15.58 1.75
CA GLY A 43 5.36 15.63 1.96
C GLY A 43 4.96 16.43 3.20
N ALA A 44 5.74 16.36 4.28
CA ALA A 44 5.50 17.09 5.53
C ALA A 44 5.53 18.62 5.38
N ARG A 45 6.21 19.16 4.37
CA ARG A 45 6.41 20.62 4.19
C ARG A 45 5.29 21.34 3.43
N GLY A 46 4.35 20.62 2.83
CA GLY A 46 3.24 21.20 2.06
C GLY A 46 2.03 21.56 2.93
N ARG A 47 2.10 22.59 3.78
CA ARG A 47 0.91 23.08 4.50
C ARG A 47 -0.01 23.83 3.53
N VAL A 48 -0.97 23.12 2.95
CA VAL A 48 -2.13 23.73 2.30
C VAL A 48 -3.26 23.71 3.33
N HIS A 49 -3.53 24.87 3.93
CA HIS A 49 -4.71 25.18 4.77
C HIS A 49 -5.20 24.06 5.71
N GLY A 50 -4.64 24.00 6.92
CA GLY A 50 -5.28 23.46 8.13
C GLY A 50 -5.52 21.94 8.23
N ARG A 51 -5.52 21.18 7.13
CA ARG A 51 -5.81 19.73 7.14
C ARG A 51 -4.73 18.97 6.39
N LEU A 52 -4.08 18.02 7.08
CA LEU A 52 -3.12 17.11 6.45
C LEU A 52 -3.86 16.29 5.38
N THR A 53 -3.27 16.20 4.19
CA THR A 53 -3.69 15.21 3.18
C THR A 53 -3.43 13.80 3.69
N ILE A 54 -4.11 12.79 3.14
CA ILE A 54 -3.92 11.38 3.53
C ILE A 54 -2.44 10.98 3.41
N CYS A 55 -1.77 11.38 2.33
CA CYS A 55 -0.34 11.12 2.14
C CYS A 55 0.54 11.72 3.24
N GLN A 56 0.17 12.89 3.76
CA GLN A 56 0.87 13.55 4.86
C GLN A 56 0.57 12.91 6.22
N MET A 57 -0.64 12.39 6.42
CA MET A 57 -0.97 11.61 7.61
C MET A 57 -0.20 10.28 7.62
N ASP A 58 -0.11 9.60 6.47
CA ASP A 58 0.70 8.40 6.31
C ASP A 58 2.19 8.68 6.61
N ALA A 59 2.69 9.83 6.17
CA ALA A 59 4.03 10.32 6.45
C ALA A 59 4.30 10.50 7.93
N ALA A 60 3.45 11.28 8.59
CA ALA A 60 3.54 11.57 10.01
C ALA A 60 3.50 10.28 10.83
N PHE A 61 2.59 9.37 10.47
CA PHE A 61 2.47 8.09 11.14
C PHE A 61 3.74 7.23 10.99
N ALA A 62 4.34 7.14 9.80
CA ALA A 62 5.57 6.38 9.59
C ALA A 62 6.74 6.95 10.42
N ILE A 63 6.87 8.28 10.48
CA ILE A 63 7.89 8.97 11.27
C ILE A 63 7.70 8.73 12.77
N ASN A 64 6.47 8.90 13.26
CA ASN A 64 6.13 8.67 14.67
C ASN A 64 6.33 7.21 15.06
N TRP A 65 5.97 6.28 14.18
CA TRP A 65 6.21 4.86 14.37
C TRP A 65 7.70 4.53 14.46
N ARG A 66 8.52 5.07 13.56
CA ARG A 66 9.99 4.92 13.63
C ARG A 66 10.52 5.41 14.98
N ALA A 67 10.08 6.57 15.45
CA ALA A 67 10.51 7.13 16.73
C ALA A 67 10.12 6.22 17.91
N TYR A 68 8.89 5.70 17.92
CA TYR A 68 8.42 4.72 18.89
C TYR A 68 9.31 3.44 18.90
N LEU A 69 9.58 2.87 17.72
CA LEU A 69 10.42 1.67 17.59
C LEU A 69 11.85 1.89 18.09
N LEU A 70 12.46 3.03 17.76
CA LEU A 70 13.81 3.36 18.24
C LEU A 70 13.83 3.55 19.75
N HIS A 71 12.79 4.15 20.32
CA HIS A 71 12.68 4.36 21.76
C HIS A 71 12.51 3.04 22.53
N ARG A 72 11.65 2.12 22.05
CA ARG A 72 11.33 0.88 22.78
C ARG A 72 12.22 -0.31 22.48
N HIS A 73 12.76 -0.41 21.27
CA HIS A 73 13.46 -1.61 20.83
C HIS A 73 14.89 -1.33 20.35
N GLY A 74 15.17 -0.13 19.85
CA GLY A 74 16.52 0.36 19.52
C GLY A 74 17.19 -0.29 18.30
N THR A 75 16.94 -1.56 18.01
CA THR A 75 17.61 -2.32 16.94
C THR A 75 16.63 -3.06 16.04
N PRO A 76 16.95 -3.28 14.75
CA PRO A 76 16.09 -4.04 13.85
C PRO A 76 15.90 -5.50 14.29
N GLN A 77 16.89 -6.12 14.97
CA GLN A 77 16.80 -7.47 15.52
C GLN A 77 15.74 -7.56 16.64
N ALA A 78 15.73 -6.59 17.56
CA ALA A 78 14.73 -6.53 18.62
C ALA A 78 13.32 -6.31 18.06
N ILE A 79 13.19 -5.42 17.06
CA ILE A 79 11.90 -5.15 16.37
C ILE A 79 11.39 -6.41 15.67
N LYS A 80 12.28 -7.13 14.95
CA LYS A 80 11.98 -8.41 14.31
C LYS A 80 11.40 -9.41 15.31
N ALA A 81 12.09 -9.60 16.44
CA ALA A 81 11.68 -10.55 17.47
C ALA A 81 10.36 -10.15 18.14
N HIS A 82 10.23 -8.87 18.53
CA HIS A 82 9.05 -8.37 19.24
C HIS A 82 7.77 -8.45 18.39
N PHE A 83 7.85 -8.03 17.12
CA PHE A 83 6.68 -8.02 16.24
C PHE A 83 6.52 -9.30 15.43
N GLY A 84 7.45 -10.25 15.47
CA GLY A 84 7.41 -11.46 14.64
C GLY A 84 7.38 -11.13 13.14
N VAL A 85 8.23 -10.20 12.70
CA VAL A 85 8.36 -9.79 11.29
C VAL A 85 9.72 -10.21 10.73
N THR A 86 9.96 -9.99 9.44
CA THR A 86 11.30 -10.22 8.85
C THR A 86 12.26 -9.08 9.23
N TYR A 87 13.57 -9.36 9.17
CA TYR A 87 14.60 -8.35 9.43
C TYR A 87 14.50 -7.16 8.46
N GLN A 88 14.24 -7.43 7.17
CA GLN A 88 14.04 -6.39 6.17
C GLN A 88 12.80 -5.54 6.45
N CYS A 89 11.73 -6.13 6.99
CA CYS A 89 10.54 -5.38 7.40
C CYS A 89 10.87 -4.38 8.52
N ALA A 90 11.63 -4.81 9.53
CA ALA A 90 12.11 -3.92 10.59
C ALA A 90 12.98 -2.78 10.04
N LEU A 91 13.91 -3.07 9.12
CA LEU A 91 14.70 -2.03 8.44
C LEU A 91 13.82 -1.05 7.67
N ASN A 92 12.83 -1.54 6.92
CA ASN A 92 11.93 -0.69 6.13
C ASN A 92 11.11 0.24 7.02
N TRP A 93 10.64 -0.24 8.18
CA TRP A 93 9.96 0.61 9.16
C TRP A 93 10.88 1.67 9.75
N LEU A 94 12.13 1.31 10.07
CA LEU A 94 13.12 2.26 10.58
C LEU A 94 13.60 3.28 9.54
N ALA A 95 13.56 2.93 8.26
CA ALA A 95 13.86 3.81 7.14
C ALA A 95 12.63 4.61 6.67
N CYS A 96 11.47 4.44 7.32
CA CYS A 96 10.18 4.97 6.90
C CYS A 96 9.81 4.60 5.44
N VAL A 97 10.36 3.54 4.85
CA VAL A 97 10.02 3.10 3.48
C VAL A 97 8.64 2.45 3.45
N SER A 98 8.24 1.84 4.57
CA SER A 98 6.89 1.33 4.80
C SER A 98 6.44 1.63 6.23
N ARG A 99 5.16 1.40 6.50
CA ARG A 99 4.56 1.55 7.83
C ARG A 99 3.91 0.24 8.27
N PRO A 100 3.74 0.01 9.58
CA PRO A 100 2.92 -1.09 10.06
C PRO A 100 1.45 -0.84 9.70
N VAL A 101 0.67 -1.92 9.66
CA VAL A 101 -0.77 -1.87 9.41
C VAL A 101 -1.48 -2.90 10.29
N GLY A 102 -2.75 -2.62 10.58
CA GLY A 102 -3.68 -3.56 11.20
C GLY A 102 -3.15 -4.17 12.52
N PRO A 103 -3.02 -5.50 12.63
CA PRO A 103 -2.70 -6.17 13.88
C PRO A 103 -1.41 -5.72 14.57
N LYS A 104 -0.39 -5.27 13.83
CA LYS A 104 0.88 -4.82 14.45
C LYS A 104 0.73 -3.47 15.16
N VAL A 105 -0.14 -2.60 14.64
CA VAL A 105 -0.49 -1.33 15.28
C VAL A 105 -1.36 -1.60 16.50
N ALA A 106 -2.37 -2.46 16.37
CA ALA A 106 -3.22 -2.85 17.49
C ALA A 106 -2.41 -3.52 18.62
N TYR A 107 -1.46 -4.38 18.26
CA TYR A 107 -0.56 -5.02 19.21
C TYR A 107 0.24 -3.99 20.02
N ALA A 108 0.92 -3.04 19.35
CA ALA A 108 1.68 -2.00 20.04
C ALA A 108 0.80 -1.11 20.94
N ALA A 109 -0.39 -0.72 20.46
CA ALA A 109 -1.33 0.07 21.24
C ALA A 109 -1.87 -0.70 22.47
N HIS A 110 -1.90 -2.03 22.41
CA HIS A 110 -2.34 -2.87 23.52
C HIS A 110 -1.22 -3.17 24.52
N THR A 111 0.01 -3.43 24.05
CA THR A 111 1.13 -3.82 24.91
C THR A 111 1.87 -2.66 25.55
N ASP A 112 1.82 -1.47 24.94
CA ASP A 112 2.42 -0.24 25.46
C ASP A 112 1.52 0.96 25.14
N PRO A 113 0.33 1.07 25.76
CA PRO A 113 -0.65 2.10 25.42
C PRO A 113 -0.12 3.52 25.63
N GLU A 114 0.56 3.77 26.74
CA GLU A 114 1.10 5.09 27.08
C GLU A 114 2.25 5.48 26.15
N GLY A 115 3.21 4.59 25.93
CA GLY A 115 4.32 4.86 25.01
C GLY A 115 3.82 5.04 23.58
N PHE A 116 2.91 4.17 23.12
CA PHE A 116 2.31 4.31 21.80
C PHE A 116 1.61 5.66 21.63
N ALA A 117 0.77 6.07 22.59
CA ALA A 117 0.08 7.36 22.55
C ALA A 117 1.05 8.56 22.56
N GLN A 118 2.12 8.50 23.36
CA GLN A 118 3.14 9.56 23.46
C GLN A 118 3.83 9.86 22.11
N PHE A 119 4.02 8.85 21.27
CA PHE A 119 4.64 9.02 19.96
C PHE A 119 3.60 9.31 18.87
N MET A 120 2.43 8.69 18.91
CA MET A 120 1.40 8.88 17.88
C MET A 120 0.67 10.21 17.98
N GLY A 121 0.56 10.79 19.18
CA GLY A 121 -0.04 12.10 19.41
C GLY A 121 0.84 13.29 19.00
N ARG A 122 2.05 13.06 18.47
CA ARG A 122 2.96 14.13 18.04
C ARG A 122 2.52 14.69 16.70
N THR A 123 2.09 15.94 16.69
CA THR A 123 1.95 16.74 15.47
C THR A 123 3.33 17.09 14.91
N LEU A 124 3.50 16.94 13.58
CA LEU A 124 4.68 17.39 12.83
C LEU A 124 4.77 18.92 12.74
#